data_AF-X1VUM1-F1
#
_entry.id   AF-X1VUM1-F1
#
_cell.length_a   1.000
_cell.length_b   1.000
_cell.length_c   1.000
_cell.angle_alpha   90.00
_cell.angle_beta   90.00
_cell.angle_gamma   90.00
#
_symmetry.space_group_name_H-M   'P 1'
#
loop_
_entity.id
_entity.type
_entity.pdbx_description
1 polymer ?
#
loop_
_entity_poly.entity_id
_entity_poly.type
_entity_poly.pdbx_seq_one_letter_code
_entity_poly.pdbx_strand_id
1 'polypeptide(L)'
;MARQAYEKGVHKCRRCGNRAPLNKDAGVYKCVACGHEEREQRAYYQFCEENKKEIIQDVLNIGPDKTRAKWQMDMHFWRTLCERWGVHLVWAAPGFHRPSENGHRKLP
;
A
#
# COMPACT_ATOMS: atom_id res chain seq x y z
N MET A 1 -8.88 -0.13 -5.81
CA MET A 1 -9.45 -1.48 -5.61
C MET A 1 -8.58 -2.36 -4.69
N ALA A 2 -7.47 -1.87 -4.08
CA ALA A 2 -6.76 -2.64 -3.06
C ALA A 2 -7.24 -2.39 -1.62
N ARG A 3 -7.70 -1.18 -1.26
CA ARG A 3 -8.37 -0.93 0.04
C ARG A 3 -9.67 -1.72 0.12
N GLN A 4 -10.40 -1.86 -0.99
CA GLN A 4 -11.54 -2.78 -1.03
C GLN A 4 -11.13 -4.26 -0.94
N ALA A 5 -9.95 -4.67 -1.41
CA ALA A 5 -9.45 -6.04 -1.21
C ALA A 5 -8.96 -6.27 0.23
N TYR A 6 -8.37 -5.26 0.85
CA TYR A 6 -8.05 -5.18 2.28
C TYR A 6 -9.34 -5.24 3.13
N GLU A 7 -10.36 -4.45 2.79
CA GLU A 7 -11.66 -4.41 3.48
C GLU A 7 -12.53 -5.65 3.24
N LYS A 8 -12.47 -6.27 2.05
CA LYS A 8 -13.21 -7.50 1.70
C LYS A 8 -12.49 -8.78 2.14
N GLY A 9 -11.16 -8.74 2.26
CA GLY A 9 -10.37 -9.82 2.82
C GLY A 9 -10.62 -9.86 4.31
N VAL A 10 -11.50 -10.76 4.75
CA VAL A 10 -11.83 -11.05 6.16
C VAL A 10 -10.60 -10.81 7.05
N HIS A 11 -10.53 -9.64 7.68
CA HIS A 11 -9.36 -9.25 8.47
C HIS A 11 -9.08 -10.36 9.47
N LYS A 12 -7.87 -10.87 9.47
CA LYS A 12 -7.43 -11.88 10.44
C LYS A 12 -6.66 -11.17 11.53
N CYS A 13 -7.07 -11.41 12.76
CA CYS A 13 -6.37 -10.99 13.94
C CYS A 13 -4.95 -11.52 13.89
N ARG A 14 -3.96 -10.64 14.04
CA ARG A 14 -2.56 -11.05 14.10
C ARG A 14 -2.22 -11.95 15.28
N ARG A 15 -2.92 -11.78 16.40
CA ARG A 15 -2.63 -12.56 17.61
C ARG A 15 -3.04 -14.04 17.45
N CYS A 16 -4.11 -14.33 16.72
CA CYS A 16 -4.69 -15.67 16.71
C CYS A 16 -5.25 -16.13 15.35
N GLY A 17 -5.03 -15.39 14.27
CA GLY A 17 -5.50 -15.70 12.91
C GLY A 17 -7.02 -15.63 12.68
N ASN A 18 -7.81 -15.40 13.74
CA ASN A 18 -9.28 -15.37 13.66
C ASN A 18 -9.82 -14.06 13.11
N ARG A 19 -11.07 -14.06 12.63
CA ARG A 19 -11.72 -12.88 12.06
C ARG A 19 -11.68 -11.66 12.99
N ALA A 20 -11.43 -10.49 12.44
CA ALA A 20 -11.31 -9.21 13.13
C ALA A 20 -12.04 -8.11 12.34
N PRO A 21 -13.38 -8.03 12.38
CA PRO A 21 -14.12 -7.04 11.61
C PRO A 21 -13.73 -5.59 11.99
N LEU A 22 -13.85 -4.68 11.03
CA LEU A 22 -13.69 -3.24 11.25
C LEU A 22 -14.91 -2.71 12.00
N ASN A 23 -14.68 -2.09 13.15
CA ASN A 23 -15.62 -1.15 13.73
C ASN A 23 -15.47 0.19 13.00
N LYS A 24 -16.44 0.51 12.12
CA LYS A 24 -16.42 1.70 11.27
C LYS A 24 -16.48 3.01 12.06
N ASP A 25 -17.17 3.02 13.21
CA ASP A 25 -17.34 4.21 14.02
C ASP A 25 -16.06 4.55 14.80
N ALA A 26 -15.27 3.52 15.14
CA ALA A 26 -14.03 3.67 15.91
C ALA A 26 -12.75 3.63 15.05
N GLY A 27 -12.83 3.19 13.79
CA GLY A 27 -11.64 2.97 12.94
C GLY A 27 -10.70 1.87 13.48
N VAL A 28 -11.26 0.85 14.14
CA VAL A 28 -10.51 -0.20 14.84
C VAL A 28 -10.97 -1.58 14.37
N TYR A 29 -10.01 -2.42 14.01
CA TYR A 29 -10.22 -3.85 13.80
C TYR A 29 -10.22 -4.56 15.14
N LYS A 30 -11.31 -5.24 15.50
CA LYS A 30 -11.41 -5.99 16.75
C LYS A 30 -11.57 -7.47 16.47
N CYS A 31 -10.65 -8.29 16.97
CA CYS A 31 -10.74 -9.73 16.86
C CYS A 31 -11.96 -10.29 17.59
N VAL A 32 -12.75 -11.12 16.92
CA VAL A 32 -13.92 -11.78 17.54
C VAL A 32 -13.54 -12.83 18.57
N ALA A 33 -12.33 -13.42 18.47
CA ALA A 33 -11.92 -14.53 19.32
C ALA A 33 -11.09 -14.09 20.54
N CYS A 34 -10.11 -13.19 20.36
CA CYS A 34 -9.21 -12.78 21.45
C CYS A 34 -9.40 -11.32 21.89
N GLY A 35 -10.34 -10.59 21.27
CA GLY A 35 -10.62 -9.19 21.60
C GLY A 35 -9.50 -8.20 21.24
N HIS A 36 -8.42 -8.63 20.60
CA HIS A 36 -7.32 -7.77 20.20
C HIS A 36 -7.80 -6.68 19.24
N GLU A 37 -7.43 -5.44 19.55
CA GLU A 37 -7.81 -4.24 18.81
C GLU A 37 -6.60 -3.65 18.07
N GLU A 38 -6.76 -3.38 16.78
CA GLU A 38 -5.74 -2.75 15.95
C GLU A 38 -6.34 -1.58 15.18
N ARG A 39 -5.73 -0.39 15.28
CA ARG A 39 -6.18 0.80 14.53
C ARG A 39 -5.98 0.58 13.04
N GLU A 40 -6.96 0.98 12.23
CA GLU A 40 -7.01 0.76 10.78
C GLU A 40 -5.73 1.23 10.07
N GLN A 41 -5.25 2.43 10.40
CA GLN A 41 -4.04 3.00 9.80
C GLN A 41 -2.78 2.17 10.09
N ARG A 42 -2.64 1.62 11.30
CA ARG A 42 -1.48 0.80 11.68
C ARG A 42 -1.52 -0.55 10.99
N ALA A 43 -2.69 -1.19 10.97
CA ALA A 43 -2.89 -2.45 10.26
C ALA A 43 -2.63 -2.29 8.75
N TYR A 44 -3.07 -1.18 8.16
CA TYR A 44 -2.87 -0.90 6.74
C TYR A 44 -1.40 -0.56 6.40
N TYR A 45 -0.71 0.19 7.28
CA TYR A 45 0.74 0.40 7.18
C TYR A 45 1.49 -0.93 7.12
N GLN A 46 1.17 -1.82 8.04
CA GLN A 46 1.81 -3.11 8.14
C GLN A 46 1.51 -4.01 6.94
N PHE A 47 0.26 -4.02 6.46
CA PHE A 47 -0.11 -4.71 5.23
C PHE A 47 0.71 -4.22 4.03
N CYS A 48 0.94 -2.90 3.93
CA CYS A 48 1.76 -2.33 2.86
C CYS A 48 3.23 -2.73 2.99
N GLU A 49 3.79 -2.82 4.21
CA GLU A 49 5.14 -3.35 4.44
C GLU A 49 5.26 -4.84 4.06
N GLU A 50 4.25 -5.66 4.38
CA GLU A 50 4.21 -7.09 4.02
C GLU A 50 4.14 -7.28 2.49
N ASN A 51 3.41 -6.41 1.79
CA ASN A 51 3.25 -6.45 0.33
C ASN A 51 4.22 -5.52 -0.42
N LYS A 52 5.29 -5.06 0.24
CA LYS A 52 6.25 -4.10 -0.33
C LYS A 52 6.75 -4.50 -1.71
N LYS A 53 7.11 -5.77 -1.93
CA LYS A 53 7.64 -6.25 -3.22
C LYS A 53 6.65 -6.05 -4.36
N GLU A 54 5.39 -6.39 -4.14
CA GLU A 54 4.33 -6.22 -5.13
C GLU A 54 4.06 -4.74 -5.41
N ILE A 55 4.02 -3.91 -4.36
CA ILE A 55 3.81 -2.46 -4.49
C ILE A 55 4.96 -1.82 -5.28
N ILE A 56 6.21 -2.19 -5.00
CA ILE A 56 7.37 -1.68 -5.74
C ILE A 56 7.32 -2.14 -7.20
N GLN A 57 6.95 -3.39 -7.47
CA GLN A 57 6.75 -3.87 -8.84
C GLN A 57 5.66 -3.08 -9.58
N ASP A 58 4.56 -2.74 -8.90
CA ASP A 58 3.55 -1.86 -9.47
C ASP A 58 4.10 -0.47 -9.75
N VAL A 59 4.89 0.13 -8.85
CA VAL A 59 5.56 1.41 -9.13
C VAL A 59 6.34 1.31 -10.43
N LEU A 60 7.14 0.26 -10.62
CA LEU A 60 7.92 0.04 -11.83
C LEU A 60 7.06 -0.17 -13.09
N ASN A 61 5.90 -0.79 -12.96
CA ASN A 61 5.05 -1.13 -14.11
C ASN A 61 4.13 0.02 -14.55
N ILE A 62 3.51 0.72 -13.59
CA ILE A 62 2.44 1.70 -13.86
C ILE A 62 2.76 3.11 -13.36
N GLY A 63 3.87 3.28 -12.65
CA GLY A 63 4.30 4.56 -12.08
C GLY A 63 3.69 4.85 -10.71
N PRO A 64 4.33 5.72 -9.92
CA PRO A 64 4.01 5.95 -8.50
C PRO A 64 2.58 6.46 -8.27
N ASP A 65 2.08 7.37 -9.11
CA ASP A 65 0.74 7.95 -8.94
C ASP A 65 -0.37 6.92 -9.17
N LYS A 66 -0.21 6.06 -10.18
CA LYS A 66 -1.16 4.99 -10.48
C LYS A 66 -1.09 3.88 -9.43
N THR A 67 0.11 3.57 -8.93
CA THR A 67 0.27 2.64 -7.80
C THR A 67 -0.43 3.15 -6.55
N ARG A 68 -0.22 4.41 -6.16
CA ARG A 68 -0.93 5.02 -5.02
C ARG A 68 -2.45 4.89 -5.17
N ALA A 69 -2.99 5.19 -6.36
CA ALA A 69 -4.42 5.09 -6.64
C ALA A 69 -4.93 3.63 -6.64
N LYS A 70 -4.17 2.68 -7.22
CA LYS A 70 -4.47 1.24 -7.20
C LYS A 70 -4.59 0.75 -5.76
N TRP A 71 -3.59 1.10 -4.95
CA TRP A 71 -3.48 0.69 -3.56
C TRP A 71 -4.39 1.49 -2.62
N GLN A 72 -4.95 2.61 -3.09
CA GLN A 72 -5.82 3.53 -2.32
C GLN A 72 -5.13 4.10 -1.08
N MET A 73 -3.85 4.43 -1.24
CA MET A 73 -3.03 5.02 -0.20
C MET A 73 -3.30 6.53 -0.10
N ASP A 74 -3.41 7.02 1.13
CA ASP A 74 -3.41 8.45 1.40
C ASP A 74 -2.07 9.09 0.97
N MET A 75 -2.08 10.38 0.59
CA MET A 75 -0.88 11.08 0.14
C MET A 75 0.21 11.15 1.21
N HIS A 76 -0.15 11.43 2.47
CA HIS A 76 0.82 11.55 3.56
C HIS A 76 1.46 10.19 3.87
N PHE A 77 0.62 9.15 3.89
CA PHE A 77 1.06 7.77 4.06
C PHE A 77 1.97 7.31 2.92
N TRP A 78 1.59 7.57 1.67
CA TRP A 78 2.37 7.22 0.48
C TRP A 78 3.75 7.88 0.50
N ARG A 79 3.82 9.18 0.82
CA ARG A 79 5.08 9.91 0.92
C ARG A 79 6.03 9.26 1.93
N THR A 80 5.50 8.90 3.10
CA THR A 80 6.27 8.20 4.16
C THR A 80 6.85 6.89 3.66
N LEU A 81 6.05 6.08 2.95
CA LEU A 81 6.52 4.82 2.37
C LEU A 81 7.53 5.03 1.25
N CYS A 82 7.34 6.04 0.40
CA CYS A 82 8.28 6.38 -0.67
C CYS A 82 9.66 6.75 -0.15
N GLU A 83 9.72 7.57 0.90
CA GLU A 83 10.96 7.94 1.57
C GLU A 83 11.61 6.71 2.20
N ARG A 84 10.86 5.93 2.98
CA ARG A 84 11.36 4.74 3.68
C ARG A 84 11.87 3.66 2.73
N TRP A 85 11.17 3.42 1.62
CA TRP A 85 11.51 2.36 0.67
C TRP A 85 12.47 2.81 -0.42
N GLY A 86 12.81 4.10 -0.49
CA GLY A 86 13.65 4.64 -1.57
C GLY A 86 12.97 4.54 -2.93
N VAL A 87 11.65 4.71 -3.01
CA VAL A 87 10.87 4.58 -4.25
C VAL A 87 11.40 5.51 -5.35
N HIS A 88 11.86 6.69 -4.97
CA HIS A 88 12.48 7.66 -5.88
C HIS A 88 13.74 7.10 -6.55
N LEU A 89 14.55 6.29 -5.86
CA LEU A 89 15.74 5.65 -6.42
C LEU A 89 15.39 4.53 -7.40
N VAL A 90 14.34 3.76 -7.06
CA VAL A 90 13.87 2.64 -7.87
C VAL A 90 13.25 3.15 -9.18
N TRP A 91 12.51 4.26 -9.13
CA TRP A 91 11.88 4.86 -10.31
C TRP A 91 12.82 5.72 -11.16
N ALA A 92 13.86 6.30 -10.56
CA ALA A 92 14.91 7.02 -11.27
C ALA A 92 15.96 6.10 -11.92
N ALA A 93 15.83 4.78 -11.75
CA ALA A 93 16.77 3.82 -12.33
C ALA A 93 16.72 3.85 -13.88
N PRO A 94 17.88 3.83 -14.57
CA PRO A 94 17.94 3.85 -16.02
C PRO A 94 17.15 2.67 -16.61
N GLY A 95 16.11 2.97 -17.39
CA GLY A 95 15.26 1.97 -18.04
C GLY A 95 13.77 1.99 -17.63
N PHE A 96 13.40 2.71 -16.57
CA PHE A 96 12.02 2.73 -16.06
C PHE A 96 11.22 4.03 -16.33
N HIS A 97 11.81 4.99 -17.05
CA HIS A 97 11.05 6.17 -17.49
C HIS A 97 10.02 5.80 -18.55
N ARG A 98 8.80 6.33 -18.40
CA ARG A 98 7.83 6.37 -19.50
C ARG A 98 8.49 7.04 -20.72
N PRO A 99 8.30 6.51 -21.95
CA PRO A 99 8.52 7.32 -23.14
C PRO A 99 7.73 8.63 -22.99
N SER A 100 8.31 9.75 -23.38
CA SER A 100 7.55 11.00 -23.51
C SER A 100 6.34 10.78 -24.44
N GLU A 101 5.35 11.68 -24.43
CA GLU A 101 4.24 11.62 -25.41
C GLU A 101 4.71 11.54 -26.88
N ASN A 102 5.99 11.84 -27.12
CA ASN A 102 6.65 11.80 -28.44
C ASN A 102 7.57 10.57 -28.63
N GLY A 103 7.54 9.57 -27.73
CA GLY A 103 8.31 8.31 -27.86
C GLY A 103 9.80 8.39 -27.54
N HIS A 104 10.34 9.58 -27.24
CA HIS A 104 11.76 9.74 -26.92
C HIS A 104 12.04 9.61 -25.42
N ARG A 105 13.20 9.03 -25.07
CA ARG A 105 13.75 9.03 -23.71
C ARG A 105 13.98 10.48 -23.27
N LYS A 106 13.37 10.91 -22.17
CA LYS A 106 13.85 12.09 -21.44
C LYS A 106 15.18 11.70 -20.78
N LEU A 107 16.28 12.19 -21.34
CA LEU A 107 17.55 12.31 -20.63
C LEU A 107 17.49 13.54 -19.70
N PRO A 108 18.41 13.69 -18.74
CA PRO A 108 18.45 14.85 -17.83
C PRO A 108 18.36 16.19 -18.56
#